data_AF-A0A8T3ZZR0-F1
#
_entry.id   AF-A0A8T3ZZR0-F1
#
_cell.length_a   1.000
_cell.length_b   1.000
_cell.length_c   1.000
_cell.angle_alpha   90.00
_cell.angle_beta   90.00
_cell.angle_gamma   90.00
#
_symmetry.space_group_name_H-M   'P 1'
#
loop_
_entity.id
_entity.type
_entity.pdbx_description
1 polymer ?
#
loop_
_entity_poly.entity_id
_entity_poly.type
_entity_poly.pdbx_seq_one_letter_code
_entity_poly.pdbx_strand_id
1 'polypeptide(L)' 'MEMKCPGNAIVRRPEIVLLTCPKCGGEVELFTDEEKATCECGEIVFREKTASCMDWCKYAKECFEKGGVKYV' A
#
# COMPACT_ATOMS: atom_id res chain seq x y z
N MET A 1 -24.29 -3.71 -11.95
CA MET A 1 -23.36 -3.27 -10.89
C MET A 1 -22.27 -4.34 -10.79
N GLU A 2 -21.07 -4.08 -11.28
CA GLU A 2 -19.96 -5.03 -11.11
C GLU A 2 -19.58 -5.07 -9.63
N MET A 3 -19.81 -6.19 -8.94
CA MET A 3 -19.33 -6.38 -7.57
C MET A 3 -17.79 -6.54 -7.58
N LYS A 4 -17.08 -5.41 -7.56
CA LYS A 4 -15.61 -5.37 -7.47
C LYS A 4 -15.20 -5.16 -6.01
N CYS A 5 -14.18 -5.89 -5.55
CA CYS A 5 -13.61 -5.70 -4.21
C CYS A 5 -13.03 -4.27 -4.10
N PRO A 6 -13.52 -3.43 -3.18
CA PRO A 6 -13.00 -2.06 -3.04
C PRO A 6 -11.53 -2.05 -2.63
N GLY A 7 -11.11 -3.02 -1.80
CA GLY A 7 -9.72 -3.17 -1.37
C GLY A 7 -8.74 -3.54 -2.48
N ASN A 8 -9.23 -4.03 -3.62
CA ASN A 8 -8.40 -4.38 -4.78
C ASN A 8 -8.32 -3.23 -5.81
N ALA A 9 -8.92 -2.06 -5.52
CA ALA A 9 -8.87 -0.94 -6.47
C ALA A 9 -7.44 -0.44 -6.70
N ILE A 10 -6.69 -0.26 -5.61
CA ILE A 10 -5.31 0.24 -5.60
C ILE A 10 -4.37 -0.75 -6.30
N VAL A 11 -4.52 -2.04 -6.02
CA VAL A 11 -3.69 -3.10 -6.64
C VAL A 11 -3.99 -3.26 -8.13
N ARG A 12 -5.25 -3.06 -8.56
CA ARG A 12 -5.63 -3.17 -9.98
C ARG A 12 -5.18 -1.99 -10.83
N ARG A 13 -5.04 -0.81 -10.22
CA ARG A 13 -4.70 0.44 -10.89
C ARG A 13 -3.79 1.26 -9.97
N PRO A 14 -2.52 0.86 -9.82
CA PRO A 14 -1.60 1.62 -9.02
C PRO A 14 -1.31 2.96 -9.69
N GLU A 15 -1.22 4.00 -8.86
CA GLU A 15 -0.84 5.35 -9.26
C GLU A 15 0.52 5.68 -8.67
N ILE A 16 1.28 6.55 -9.32
CA ILE A 16 2.54 7.07 -8.80
C ILE A 16 2.21 8.24 -7.87
N VAL A 17 2.76 8.22 -6.66
CA VAL A 17 2.76 9.35 -5.73
C VAL A 17 4.19 9.80 -5.49
N LEU A 18 4.35 11.11 -5.30
CA LEU A 18 5.64 11.71 -4.98
C LEU A 18 5.73 11.93 -3.47
N LEU A 19 6.77 11.37 -2.86
CA LEU A 19 7.10 11.58 -1.45
C LEU A 19 8.40 12.38 -1.35
N THR A 20 8.50 13.24 -0.33
CA THR A 20 9.75 13.94 -0.04
C THR A 20 10.62 13.08 0.86
N CYS A 21 11.86 12.83 0.45
CA CYS A 21 12.83 12.11 1.26
C CYS A 21 13.20 12.91 2.52
N PRO A 22 13.00 12.37 3.74
CA PRO A 22 13.29 13.10 4.98
C PRO A 22 14.80 13.32 5.21
N LYS A 23 15.66 12.61 4.47
CA LYS A 23 17.12 12.70 4.61
C LYS A 23 17.76 13.72 3.69
N CYS A 24 17.43 13.72 2.41
CA CYS A 24 18.06 14.60 1.41
C CYS A 24 17.11 15.64 0.81
N GLY A 25 15.80 15.56 1.09
CA GLY A 25 14.79 16.46 0.52
C GLY A 25 14.41 16.18 -0.93
N GLY A 26 15.01 15.17 -1.58
CA GLY A 26 14.68 14.78 -2.95
C GLY A 26 13.29 14.14 -3.08
N GLU A 27 12.74 14.17 -4.29
CA GLU A 27 11.48 13.51 -4.62
C GLU A 27 11.70 11.99 -4.80
N VAL A 28 10.78 11.20 -4.28
CA VAL A 28 10.78 9.74 -4.37
C VAL A 28 9.45 9.31 -4.96
N GLU A 29 9.51 8.66 -6.11
CA GLU A 29 8.35 8.02 -6.73
C GLU A 29 8.02 6.73 -5.98
N LEU A 30 6.77 6.59 -5.58
CA LEU A 30 6.24 5.39 -4.94
C LEU A 30 4.92 4.99 -5.60
N PHE A 31 4.72 3.71 -5.90
CA PHE A 31 3.41 3.24 -6.34
C PHE A 31 2.46 3.06 -5.16
N THR A 32 1.17 3.36 -5.36
CA THR A 32 0.17 3.28 -4.29
C THR A 32 -0.03 1.89 -3.68
N ASP A 33 0.38 0.83 -4.36
CA ASP A 33 0.35 -0.56 -3.87
C ASP A 33 1.68 -1.00 -3.20
N GLU A 34 2.68 -0.13 -3.16
CA GLU A 34 3.95 -0.36 -2.48
C GLU A 34 3.97 0.29 -1.09
N GLU A 35 4.69 -0.32 -0.15
CA GLU A 35 4.86 0.21 1.21
C GLU A 35 6.03 1.19 1.33
N LYS A 36 7.03 1.06 0.45
CA LYS A 36 8.28 1.83 0.52
C LYS A 36 8.98 1.89 -0.83
N ALA A 37 9.78 2.93 -1.02
CA ALA A 37 10.67 3.10 -2.16
C ALA A 37 12.07 3.53 -1.68
N THR A 38 13.07 3.27 -2.51
CA THR A 38 14.45 3.69 -2.23
C THR A 38 14.71 5.01 -2.94
N CYS A 39 15.06 6.05 -2.17
CA CYS A 39 15.52 7.33 -2.70
C CYS A 39 16.88 7.18 -3.38
N GLU A 40 17.21 8.04 -4.34
CA GLU A 40 18.52 8.10 -4.99
C GLU A 40 19.69 8.31 -4.01
N CYS A 41 19.44 8.92 -2.84
CA CYS A 41 20.45 9.06 -1.78
C CYS A 41 20.68 7.78 -0.96
N GLY A 42 19.99 6.68 -1.29
CA GLY A 42 20.05 5.39 -0.61
C GLY A 42 19.15 5.24 0.61
N GLU A 43 18.34 6.25 0.94
CA GLU A 43 17.38 6.17 2.06
C GLU A 43 16.12 5.41 1.65
N ILE A 44 15.62 4.56 2.54
CA ILE A 44 14.33 3.88 2.35
C ILE A 44 13.22 4.78 2.89
N VAL A 45 12.37 5.27 1.99
CA VAL A 45 11.24 6.11 2.34
C VAL A 45 9.99 5.25 2.40
N PHE A 46 9.34 5.24 3.56
CA PHE A 46 8.09 4.53 3.79
C PHE A 46 6.90 5.44 3.52
N ARG A 47 5.83 4.86 3.00
CA ARG A 47 4.54 5.54 2.93
C ARG A 47 3.98 5.75 4.34
N GLU A 48 3.16 6.78 4.51
CA GLU A 48 2.25 6.85 5.65
C GLU A 48 1.31 5.64 5.68
N LYS A 49 1.08 5.10 6.88
CA LYS A 49 0.24 3.92 7.07
C LYS A 49 -1.18 4.18 6.58
N THR A 50 -1.62 3.44 5.58
CA THR A 50 -2.99 3.47 5.07
C THR A 50 -3.88 2.45 5.81
N ALA A 51 -5.18 2.71 5.82
CA ALA A 51 -6.15 1.78 6.38
C ALA A 51 -6.15 0.47 5.57
N SER A 52 -5.87 -0.64 6.24
CA SER A 52 -5.94 -1.98 5.69
C SER A 52 -7.40 -2.40 5.50
N CYS A 53 -7.64 -3.42 4.65
CA CYS A 53 -8.95 -4.05 4.56
C CYS A 53 -9.47 -4.55 5.92
N MET A 54 -8.58 -4.90 6.84
CA MET A 54 -8.94 -5.31 8.21
C MET A 54 -9.61 -4.18 9.01
N ASP A 55 -9.35 -2.93 8.68
CA ASP A 55 -9.86 -1.78 9.45
C ASP A 55 -11.34 -1.48 9.14
N TRP A 56 -11.85 -1.93 7.99
CA TRP A 56 -13.19 -1.52 7.51
C TRP A 56 -14.00 -2.61 6.80
N CYS A 57 -13.37 -3.66 6.27
CA CYS A 57 -14.07 -4.69 5.50
C CYS A 57 -14.47 -5.86 6.39
N LYS A 58 -15.78 -6.09 6.54
CA LYS A 58 -16.34 -7.21 7.33
C LYS A 58 -15.92 -8.61 6.87
N TYR A 59 -15.45 -8.74 5.63
CA TYR A 59 -14.97 -10.00 5.05
C TYR A 59 -13.44 -10.13 5.07
N ALA A 60 -12.71 -9.11 5.54
CA ALA A 60 -11.25 -9.08 5.46
C ALA A 60 -10.61 -10.32 6.09
N LYS A 61 -11.05 -10.68 7.30
CA LYS A 61 -10.53 -11.87 8.01
C LYS A 61 -10.60 -13.13 7.14
N GLU A 62 -11.75 -13.41 6.54
CA GLU A 62 -11.92 -14.57 5.66
C GLU A 62 -11.01 -14.49 4.40
N CYS A 63 -10.82 -13.28 3.85
CA CYS A 63 -9.94 -13.08 2.70
C CYS A 63 -8.47 -13.41 3.04
N PHE A 64 -7.97 -12.95 4.19
CA PHE A 64 -6.59 -13.21 4.60
C PHE A 64 -6.38 -14.68 4.99
N GLU A 65 -7.35 -15.31 5.65
CA GLU A 65 -7.32 -16.74 5.98
C GLU A 65 -7.28 -17.63 4.71
N LYS A 66 -8.11 -17.31 3.71
CA LYS A 66 -8.11 -18.03 2.42
C LYS A 66 -6.84 -17.78 1.59
N GLY A 67 -6.22 -16.61 1.75
CA GLY A 67 -4.99 -16.22 1.06
C GLY A 67 -3.71 -16.82 1.63
N GLY A 68 -3.79 -17.62 2.70
CA GLY A 68 -2.62 -18.25 3.32
C GLY A 68 -1.77 -17.31 4.20
N VAL A 69 -2.24 -16.08 4.44
CA VAL A 69 -1.60 -15.14 5.37
C VAL A 69 -2.13 -15.42 6.77
N LYS A 70 -1.31 -16.07 7.62
CA LYS A 70 -1.64 -16.20 9.04
C LYS A 70 -1.44 -14.85 9.72
N TYR A 71 -2.52 -14.22 10.15
CA TYR A 71 -2.46 -13.14 11.12
C TYR A 71 -1.94 -13.71 12.45
N VAL A 72 -0.73 -13.32 12.85
CA VAL A 72 -0.14 -13.58 14.18
C VAL A 72 -0.16 -12.31 15.01
#